data_AF-A0A7C3XEL0-F1
#
_entry.id   AF-A0A7C3XEL0-F1
#
_cell.length_a   1.000
_cell.length_b   1.000
_cell.length_c   1.000
_cell.angle_alpha   90.00
_cell.angle_beta   90.00
_cell.angle_gamma   90.00
#
_symmetry.space_group_name_H-M   'P 1'
#
loop_
_entity.id
_entity.type
_entity.pdbx_description
1 polymer ?
#
loop_
_entity_poly.entity_id
_entity_poly.type
_entity_poly.pdbx_seq_one_letter_code
_entity_poly.pdbx_strand_id
1 'polypeptide(L)'
;PAGIVWKFDHLLDVRDSKFKDDVRMLAPEADEVQVNNLENLVEGALALNTIYRVVRHYYLLGKKTQSFYLILQLQMILPLVMQEAEALVGATKAFAQGQPIGDGIGPLVASKLMRNSEKRKVEKDMVVSEVEIEGRRVLALKAEGPGGNVGKPGDAIRQLIEERSGQVSMVLMIDAAVKFEGEKTGDISEGIGAAIGGIGTERFKIEEEVSKFKIPLYALIVKESIQEAIMPMRKEIAEAADKVISRIKTIIKERTKDADTVIVAGIGNTIGIGQ
;
A
#
# COMPACT_ATOMS: atom_id res chain seq x y z
N PRO A 1 -8.31 14.58 20.14
CA PRO A 1 -7.21 14.67 21.13
C PRO A 1 -5.86 14.84 20.43
N ALA A 2 -5.09 15.88 20.78
CA ALA A 2 -3.75 16.08 20.22
C ALA A 2 -2.86 14.84 20.47
N GLY A 3 -2.04 14.48 19.48
CA GLY A 3 -1.07 13.39 19.59
C GLY A 3 -1.62 11.97 19.41
N ILE A 4 -2.89 11.78 19.04
CA ILE A 4 -3.45 10.44 18.83
C ILE A 4 -2.76 9.69 17.68
N VAL A 5 -2.40 10.41 16.61
CA VAL A 5 -1.69 9.88 15.43
C VAL A 5 -0.36 9.27 15.84
N TRP A 6 0.47 10.01 16.57
CA TRP A 6 1.79 9.56 17.03
C TRP A 6 1.72 8.37 18.00
N LYS A 7 0.67 8.30 18.82
CA LYS A 7 0.45 7.14 19.70
C LYS A 7 0.13 5.87 18.90
N PHE A 8 -0.76 5.96 17.90
CA PHE A 8 -1.07 4.83 17.03
C PHE A 8 0.14 4.41 16.19
N ASP A 9 0.90 5.38 15.68
CA ASP A 9 2.11 5.11 14.91
C ASP A 9 3.14 4.32 15.73
N HIS A 10 3.34 4.69 16.99
CA HIS A 10 4.21 3.91 17.89
C HIS A 10 3.71 2.47 18.12
N LEU A 11 2.41 2.28 18.30
CA LEU A 11 1.84 0.94 18.49
C LEU A 11 1.99 0.08 17.22
N LEU A 12 1.89 0.69 16.04
CA LEU A 12 2.14 0.02 14.77
C LEU A 12 3.61 -0.40 14.64
N ASP A 13 4.56 0.46 15.01
CA ASP A 13 5.99 0.13 15.01
C ASP A 13 6.33 -1.03 15.95
N VAL A 14 5.72 -1.04 17.13
CA VAL A 14 5.88 -2.14 18.09
C VAL A 14 5.30 -3.44 17.53
N ARG A 15 4.16 -3.37 16.82
CA ARG A 15 3.55 -4.55 16.18
C ARG A 15 4.47 -5.11 15.10
N ASP A 16 4.92 -4.28 14.16
CA ASP A 16 5.80 -4.65 13.06
C ASP A 16 7.11 -5.29 13.57
N SER A 17 7.78 -4.61 14.52
CA SER A 17 9.01 -5.12 15.12
C SER A 17 8.80 -6.49 15.77
N LYS A 18 7.72 -6.63 16.55
CA LYS A 18 7.39 -7.89 17.23
C LYS A 18 7.12 -9.02 16.23
N PHE A 19 6.38 -8.76 15.16
CA PHE A 19 6.05 -9.76 14.15
C PHE A 19 7.32 -10.25 13.43
N LYS A 20 8.20 -9.33 13.03
CA LYS A 20 9.50 -9.67 12.43
C LYS A 20 10.37 -10.48 13.39
N ASP A 21 10.41 -10.13 14.67
CA ASP A 21 11.17 -10.88 15.69
C ASP A 21 10.61 -12.30 15.90
N ASP A 22 9.29 -12.46 15.96
CA ASP A 22 8.64 -13.77 16.06
C ASP A 22 8.96 -14.62 14.81
N VAL A 23 8.93 -14.02 13.61
CA VAL A 23 9.29 -14.70 12.35
C VAL A 23 10.76 -15.13 12.35
N ARG A 24 11.69 -14.25 12.75
CA ARG A 24 13.13 -14.59 12.84
C ARG A 24 13.39 -15.74 13.82
N MET A 25 12.62 -15.81 14.91
CA MET A 25 12.72 -16.92 15.86
C MET A 25 12.23 -18.25 15.25
N LEU A 26 11.19 -18.21 14.40
CA LEU A 26 10.64 -19.40 13.74
C LEU A 26 11.46 -19.84 12.52
N ALA A 27 12.08 -18.89 11.81
CA ALA A 27 12.85 -19.11 10.59
C ALA A 27 14.20 -18.36 10.66
N PRO A 28 15.17 -18.85 11.46
CA PRO A 28 16.43 -18.16 11.72
C PRO A 28 17.37 -18.07 10.50
N GLU A 29 17.15 -18.89 9.48
CA GLU A 29 17.92 -18.90 8.23
C GLU A 29 17.33 -17.95 7.15
N ALA A 30 16.18 -17.33 7.43
CA ALA A 30 15.53 -16.44 6.47
C ALA A 30 16.31 -15.12 6.32
N ASP A 31 16.54 -14.70 5.07
CA ASP A 31 17.04 -13.36 4.78
C ASP A 31 15.96 -12.28 5.01
N GLU A 32 16.32 -10.99 4.96
CA GLU A 32 15.37 -9.89 5.24
C GLU A 32 14.18 -9.85 4.27
N VAL A 33 14.36 -10.27 3.01
CA VAL A 33 13.26 -10.36 2.03
C VAL A 33 12.30 -11.48 2.42
N GLN A 34 12.85 -12.63 2.80
CA GLN A 34 12.10 -13.78 3.29
C GLN A 34 11.38 -13.48 4.61
N VAL A 35 12.02 -12.75 5.54
CA VAL A 35 11.39 -12.33 6.80
C VAL A 35 10.15 -11.47 6.52
N ASN A 36 10.26 -10.45 5.66
CA ASN A 36 9.14 -9.60 5.27
C ASN A 36 8.00 -10.40 4.61
N ASN A 37 8.35 -11.34 3.73
CA ASN A 37 7.35 -12.20 3.07
C ASN A 37 6.66 -13.16 4.07
N LEU A 38 7.42 -13.74 5.00
CA LEU A 38 6.90 -14.62 6.03
C LEU A 38 6.03 -13.86 7.03
N GLU A 39 6.38 -12.61 7.36
CA GLU A 39 5.53 -11.72 8.16
C GLU A 39 4.16 -11.53 7.49
N ASN A 40 4.11 -11.11 6.23
CA ASN A 40 2.85 -10.94 5.50
C ASN A 40 2.06 -12.26 5.43
N LEU A 41 2.74 -13.40 5.29
CA LEU A 41 2.10 -14.72 5.34
C LEU A 41 1.44 -14.97 6.71
N VAL A 42 2.13 -14.67 7.81
CA VAL A 42 1.60 -14.80 9.17
C VAL A 42 0.40 -13.87 9.38
N GLU A 43 0.46 -12.62 8.89
CA GLU A 43 -0.68 -11.70 8.92
C GLU A 43 -1.89 -12.25 8.15
N GLY A 44 -1.68 -12.78 6.93
CA GLY A 44 -2.73 -13.44 6.14
C GLY A 44 -3.33 -14.66 6.84
N ALA A 45 -2.51 -15.50 7.47
CA ALA A 45 -2.96 -16.65 8.24
C ALA A 45 -3.76 -16.24 9.49
N LEU A 46 -3.36 -15.17 10.16
CA LEU A 46 -4.08 -14.60 11.30
C LEU A 46 -5.46 -14.05 10.88
N ALA A 47 -5.53 -13.38 9.73
CA ALA A 47 -6.79 -12.90 9.17
C ALA A 47 -7.74 -14.07 8.85
N LEU A 48 -7.25 -15.14 8.21
CA LEU A 48 -8.02 -16.36 7.96
C LEU A 48 -8.55 -17.01 9.24
N ASN A 49 -7.68 -17.14 10.25
CA ASN A 49 -8.07 -17.68 11.55
C ASN A 49 -9.14 -16.79 12.24
N THR A 50 -9.05 -15.47 12.08
CA THR A 50 -10.03 -14.53 12.60
C THR A 50 -11.39 -14.73 11.94
N ILE A 51 -11.44 -14.85 10.60
CA ILE A 51 -12.67 -15.16 9.86
C ILE A 51 -13.28 -16.47 10.39
N TYR A 52 -12.49 -17.54 10.49
CA TYR A 52 -12.95 -18.82 11.02
C TYR A 52 -13.56 -18.69 12.42
N ARG A 53 -12.87 -18.00 13.34
CA ARG A 53 -13.33 -17.83 14.72
C ARG A 53 -14.64 -17.03 14.80
N VAL A 54 -14.77 -15.96 14.00
CA VAL A 54 -15.97 -15.12 13.96
C VAL A 54 -17.16 -15.90 13.39
N VAL A 55 -16.99 -16.57 12.25
CA VAL A 55 -18.04 -17.42 11.64
C VAL A 55 -18.48 -18.50 12.60
N ARG A 56 -17.53 -19.23 13.20
CA ARG A 56 -17.80 -20.29 14.17
C ARG A 56 -18.53 -19.75 15.40
N HIS A 57 -18.14 -18.57 15.90
CA HIS A 57 -18.80 -17.94 17.04
C HIS A 57 -20.28 -17.68 16.76
N TYR A 58 -20.61 -17.00 15.66
CA TYR A 58 -21.99 -16.68 15.32
C TYR A 58 -22.83 -17.93 15.02
N TYR A 59 -22.24 -18.93 14.36
CA TYR A 59 -22.90 -20.21 14.12
C TYR A 59 -23.28 -20.91 15.45
N LEU A 60 -22.32 -21.05 16.36
CA LEU A 60 -22.55 -21.68 17.66
C LEU A 60 -23.52 -20.88 18.54
N LEU A 61 -23.42 -19.55 18.51
CA LEU A 61 -24.32 -18.65 19.25
C LEU A 61 -25.76 -18.77 18.75
N GLY A 62 -25.97 -18.77 17.43
CA GLY A 62 -27.28 -18.97 16.82
C GLY A 62 -27.87 -20.33 17.16
N LYS A 63 -27.06 -21.40 17.14
CA LYS A 63 -27.49 -22.74 17.55
C LYS A 63 -27.85 -22.82 19.04
N LYS A 64 -27.04 -22.21 19.92
CA LYS A 64 -27.25 -22.23 21.39
C LYS A 64 -28.51 -21.46 21.79
N THR A 65 -28.78 -20.35 21.13
CA THR A 65 -29.93 -19.48 21.44
C THR A 65 -31.18 -19.81 20.64
N GLN A 66 -31.09 -20.78 19.71
CA GLN A 66 -32.14 -21.06 18.71
C GLN A 66 -32.58 -19.81 17.94
N SER A 67 -31.68 -18.82 17.79
CA SER A 67 -31.99 -17.57 17.11
C SER A 67 -31.93 -17.76 15.61
N PHE A 68 -33.11 -17.87 15.00
CA PHE A 68 -33.27 -17.94 13.54
C PHE A 68 -32.58 -16.76 12.83
N TYR A 69 -32.69 -15.55 13.39
CA TYR A 69 -32.11 -14.34 12.80
C TYR A 69 -30.58 -14.39 12.71
N LEU A 70 -29.91 -14.94 13.73
CA LEU A 70 -28.43 -15.07 13.70
C LEU A 70 -27.97 -16.03 12.60
N ILE A 71 -28.67 -17.16 12.44
CA ILE A 71 -28.34 -18.14 11.40
C ILE A 71 -28.64 -17.57 10.01
N LEU A 72 -29.78 -16.90 9.84
CA LEU A 72 -30.15 -16.26 8.58
C LEU A 72 -29.14 -15.18 8.17
N GLN A 73 -28.75 -14.30 9.09
CA GLN A 73 -27.72 -13.28 8.83
C GLN A 73 -26.40 -13.90 8.40
N LEU A 74 -25.93 -14.94 9.12
CA LEU A 74 -24.71 -15.63 8.77
C LEU A 74 -24.80 -16.24 7.36
N GLN A 75 -25.92 -16.90 7.02
CA GLN A 75 -26.11 -17.48 5.69
C GLN A 75 -26.13 -16.44 4.57
N MET A 76 -26.73 -15.26 4.81
CA MET A 76 -26.76 -14.17 3.82
C MET A 76 -25.37 -13.60 3.53
N ILE A 77 -24.52 -13.46 4.53
CA ILE A 77 -23.16 -12.89 4.36
C ILE A 77 -22.11 -13.93 3.98
N LEU A 78 -22.40 -15.22 4.19
CA LEU A 78 -21.43 -16.29 4.01
C LEU A 78 -20.74 -16.30 2.64
N PRO A 79 -21.43 -16.04 1.50
CA PRO A 79 -20.77 -15.97 0.21
C PRO A 79 -19.67 -14.91 0.15
N LEU A 80 -19.93 -13.71 0.70
CA LEU A 80 -18.94 -12.63 0.76
C LEU A 80 -17.77 -13.02 1.68
N VAL A 81 -18.06 -13.63 2.83
CA VAL A 81 -17.02 -14.10 3.75
C VAL A 81 -16.13 -15.17 3.11
N MET A 82 -16.71 -16.10 2.35
CA MET A 82 -15.96 -17.13 1.61
C MET A 82 -15.08 -16.50 0.53
N GLN A 83 -15.61 -15.51 -0.19
CA GLN A 83 -14.87 -14.77 -1.20
C GLN A 83 -13.61 -14.10 -0.62
N GLU A 84 -13.72 -13.47 0.53
CA GLU A 84 -12.60 -12.88 1.27
C GLU A 84 -11.60 -13.93 1.76
N ALA A 85 -12.10 -15.06 2.29
CA ALA A 85 -11.25 -16.15 2.74
C ALA A 85 -10.45 -16.78 1.59
N GLU A 86 -11.05 -16.98 0.42
CA GLU A 86 -10.35 -17.49 -0.77
C GLU A 86 -9.28 -16.53 -1.25
N ALA A 87 -9.55 -15.22 -1.23
CA ALA A 87 -8.58 -14.20 -1.59
C ALA A 87 -7.37 -14.19 -0.62
N LEU A 88 -7.61 -14.31 0.70
CA LEU A 88 -6.55 -14.44 1.70
C LEU A 88 -5.72 -15.72 1.52
N VAL A 89 -6.34 -16.85 1.15
CA VAL A 89 -5.59 -18.07 0.79
C VAL A 89 -4.72 -17.80 -0.45
N GLY A 90 -5.22 -17.08 -1.45
CA GLY A 90 -4.43 -16.61 -2.60
C GLY A 90 -3.25 -15.75 -2.18
N ALA A 91 -3.47 -14.79 -1.27
CA ALA A 91 -2.45 -13.90 -0.74
C ALA A 91 -1.34 -14.66 -0.01
N THR A 92 -1.68 -15.61 0.87
CA THR A 92 -0.65 -16.42 1.57
C THR A 92 0.25 -17.21 0.62
N LYS A 93 -0.29 -17.67 -0.52
CA LYS A 93 0.53 -18.30 -1.58
C LYS A 93 1.43 -17.30 -2.29
N ALA A 94 0.92 -16.11 -2.60
CA ALA A 94 1.71 -15.04 -3.20
C ALA A 94 2.87 -14.63 -2.27
N PHE A 95 2.58 -14.46 -0.97
CA PHE A 95 3.57 -14.18 0.07
C PHE A 95 4.64 -15.27 0.17
N ALA A 96 4.23 -16.54 0.21
CA ALA A 96 5.17 -17.66 0.23
C ALA A 96 6.09 -17.72 -1.01
N GLN A 97 5.60 -17.27 -2.16
CA GLN A 97 6.32 -17.34 -3.43
C GLN A 97 7.03 -16.04 -3.82
N GLY A 98 6.89 -14.96 -3.04
CA GLY A 98 7.44 -13.65 -3.39
C GLY A 98 6.80 -13.03 -4.64
N GLN A 99 5.54 -13.36 -4.95
CA GLN A 99 4.86 -12.87 -6.15
C GLN A 99 4.22 -11.49 -5.91
N PRO A 100 4.27 -10.58 -6.91
CA PRO A 100 3.59 -9.30 -6.80
C PRO A 100 2.07 -9.48 -6.69
N ILE A 101 1.44 -8.66 -5.84
CA ILE A 101 -0.01 -8.60 -5.62
C ILE A 101 -0.60 -7.30 -6.18
N GLY A 102 -1.93 -7.20 -6.33
CA GLY A 102 -2.61 -6.03 -6.91
C GLY A 102 -2.25 -4.71 -6.24
N ASP A 103 -2.21 -4.69 -4.91
CA ASP A 103 -1.82 -3.54 -4.07
C ASP A 103 -0.41 -2.99 -4.42
N GLY A 104 0.43 -3.81 -5.07
CA GLY A 104 1.75 -3.41 -5.54
C GLY A 104 1.78 -2.46 -6.75
N ILE A 105 0.64 -2.02 -7.29
CA ILE A 105 0.61 -1.15 -8.47
C ILE A 105 1.31 0.20 -8.25
N GLY A 106 1.18 0.83 -7.09
CA GLY A 106 1.92 2.04 -6.75
C GLY A 106 3.44 1.82 -6.77
N PRO A 107 3.97 0.85 -6.01
CA PRO A 107 5.36 0.45 -6.07
C PRO A 107 5.84 0.08 -7.48
N LEU A 108 5.03 -0.59 -8.29
CA LEU A 108 5.37 -0.95 -9.67
C LEU A 108 5.58 0.29 -10.54
N VAL A 109 4.70 1.29 -10.41
CA VAL A 109 4.82 2.57 -11.11
C VAL A 109 6.10 3.29 -10.68
N ALA A 110 6.34 3.41 -9.37
CA ALA A 110 7.57 4.04 -8.86
C ALA A 110 8.82 3.29 -9.33
N SER A 111 8.86 1.96 -9.23
CA SER A 111 9.96 1.12 -9.73
C SER A 111 10.26 1.34 -11.22
N LYS A 112 9.22 1.42 -12.05
CA LYS A 112 9.37 1.75 -13.48
C LYS A 112 9.98 3.14 -13.70
N LEU A 113 9.63 4.13 -12.88
CA LEU A 113 10.22 5.47 -12.94
C LEU A 113 11.69 5.47 -12.48
N MET A 114 12.05 4.64 -11.49
CA MET A 114 13.40 4.49 -10.94
C MET A 114 14.34 3.67 -11.84
N ARG A 115 13.87 3.22 -13.01
CA ARG A 115 14.65 2.35 -13.90
C ARG A 115 15.87 3.11 -14.42
N ASN A 116 17.05 2.48 -14.27
CA ASN A 116 18.35 3.03 -14.70
C ASN A 116 18.81 4.32 -13.99
N SER A 117 18.20 4.72 -12.88
CA SER A 117 18.66 5.82 -12.04
C SER A 117 19.26 5.34 -10.73
N GLU A 118 20.02 6.20 -10.04
CA GLU A 118 20.59 5.89 -8.73
C GLU A 118 19.50 5.83 -7.66
N LYS A 119 19.59 4.85 -6.77
CA LYS A 119 18.64 4.64 -5.67
C LYS A 119 19.32 5.01 -4.36
N ARG A 120 18.64 5.81 -3.55
CA ARG A 120 19.05 6.15 -2.20
C ARG A 120 18.01 5.64 -1.20
N LYS A 121 18.47 5.00 -0.13
CA LYS A 121 17.60 4.66 1.00
C LYS A 121 17.18 5.93 1.75
N VAL A 122 15.92 5.95 2.15
CA VAL A 122 15.30 6.93 3.03
C VAL A 122 14.94 6.19 4.32
N GLU A 123 14.79 6.91 5.43
CA GLU A 123 14.44 6.26 6.70
C GLU A 123 13.14 5.44 6.60
N LYS A 124 13.01 4.44 7.49
CA LYS A 124 11.80 3.62 7.66
C LYS A 124 11.39 2.82 6.42
N ASP A 125 12.36 2.07 5.88
CA ASP A 125 12.20 1.14 4.76
C ASP A 125 11.68 1.79 3.47
N MET A 126 12.16 2.99 3.17
CA MET A 126 11.78 3.73 1.96
C MET A 126 12.98 3.87 1.02
N VAL A 127 12.73 3.93 -0.29
CA VAL A 127 13.75 4.15 -1.31
C VAL A 127 13.30 5.26 -2.25
N VAL A 128 14.20 6.18 -2.55
CA VAL A 128 13.97 7.28 -3.48
C VAL A 128 14.96 7.23 -4.64
N SER A 129 14.52 7.67 -5.80
CA SER A 129 15.38 7.97 -6.93
C SER A 129 15.01 9.32 -7.53
N GLU A 130 16.02 10.10 -7.90
CA GLU A 130 15.84 11.36 -8.61
C GLU A 130 15.97 11.10 -10.11
N VAL A 131 14.92 11.44 -10.86
CA VAL A 131 14.85 11.31 -12.32
C VAL A 131 14.38 12.59 -12.96
N GLU A 132 14.75 12.81 -14.21
CA GLU A 132 14.27 13.96 -14.98
C GLU A 132 13.10 13.55 -15.88
N ILE A 133 11.98 14.26 -15.77
CA ILE A 133 10.80 14.05 -16.61
C ILE A 133 10.39 15.38 -17.20
N GLU A 134 10.45 15.51 -18.53
CA GLU A 134 10.03 16.72 -19.25
C GLU A 134 10.70 18.00 -18.70
N GLY A 135 11.97 17.93 -18.25
CA GLY A 135 12.67 19.09 -17.66
C GLY A 135 12.30 19.40 -16.19
N ARG A 136 11.59 18.52 -15.50
CA ARG A 136 11.32 18.60 -14.05
C ARG A 136 12.11 17.54 -13.29
N ARG A 137 12.51 17.86 -12.06
CA ARG A 137 13.13 16.89 -11.14
C ARG A 137 12.03 16.11 -10.43
N VAL A 138 12.00 14.80 -10.64
CA VAL A 138 11.00 13.91 -10.05
C VAL A 138 11.68 12.99 -9.04
N LEU A 139 11.25 13.09 -7.78
CA LEU A 139 11.64 12.20 -6.70
C LEU A 139 10.66 11.03 -6.67
N ALA A 140 11.01 9.94 -7.35
CA ALA A 140 10.25 8.71 -7.34
C ALA A 140 10.50 7.96 -6.02
N LEU A 141 9.46 7.77 -5.22
CA LEU A 141 9.52 7.21 -3.87
C LEU A 141 8.65 5.95 -3.78
N LYS A 142 9.15 4.89 -3.13
CA LYS A 142 8.38 3.70 -2.74
C LYS A 142 8.99 3.04 -1.50
N ALA A 143 8.28 2.10 -0.88
CA ALA A 143 8.88 1.24 0.13
C ALA A 143 9.98 0.32 -0.49
N GLU A 144 10.90 -0.14 0.35
CA GLU A 144 12.00 -1.02 -0.05
C GLU A 144 11.49 -2.42 -0.41
N GLY A 145 11.80 -2.88 -1.62
CA GLY A 145 11.45 -4.22 -2.12
C GLY A 145 12.69 -5.07 -2.45
N PRO A 146 12.51 -6.32 -2.89
CA PRO A 146 11.25 -6.95 -3.32
C PRO A 146 10.51 -7.72 -2.21
N GLY A 147 10.90 -7.58 -0.95
CA GLY A 147 10.16 -8.16 0.17
C GLY A 147 8.81 -7.45 0.38
N GLY A 148 7.86 -8.14 1.00
CA GLY A 148 6.55 -7.57 1.33
C GLY A 148 6.66 -6.47 2.38
N ASN A 149 6.63 -5.21 1.94
CA ASN A 149 6.77 -4.06 2.80
C ASN A 149 5.87 -2.90 2.31
N VAL A 150 5.40 -2.08 3.24
CA VAL A 150 4.63 -0.86 2.98
C VAL A 150 5.37 0.42 3.42
N GLY A 151 6.46 0.26 4.19
CA GLY A 151 7.32 1.34 4.66
C GLY A 151 6.60 2.44 5.45
N LYS A 152 7.24 3.60 5.59
CA LYS A 152 6.62 4.82 6.14
C LYS A 152 6.68 6.01 5.18
N PRO A 153 5.75 6.08 4.21
CA PRO A 153 5.74 7.15 3.23
C PRO A 153 5.53 8.54 3.84
N GLY A 154 4.84 8.67 4.98
CA GLY A 154 4.66 9.95 5.65
C GLY A 154 5.97 10.51 6.20
N ASP A 155 6.76 9.67 6.87
CA ASP A 155 8.07 10.08 7.38
C ASP A 155 9.05 10.36 6.23
N ALA A 156 9.03 9.55 5.17
CA ALA A 156 9.89 9.76 4.00
C ALA A 156 9.52 11.03 3.20
N ILE A 157 8.23 11.30 2.96
CA ILE A 157 7.79 12.52 2.28
C ILE A 157 8.20 13.75 3.10
N ARG A 158 8.03 13.70 4.43
CA ARG A 158 8.51 14.76 5.33
C ARG A 158 9.99 15.03 5.14
N GLN A 159 10.82 13.99 5.21
CA GLN A 159 12.26 14.10 5.04
C GLN A 159 12.62 14.71 3.69
N LEU A 160 11.99 14.28 2.59
CA LEU A 160 12.26 14.81 1.25
C LEU A 160 11.87 16.28 1.11
N ILE A 161 10.76 16.70 1.71
CA ILE A 161 10.33 18.11 1.73
C ILE A 161 11.34 18.95 2.52
N GLU A 162 11.78 18.49 3.69
CA GLU A 162 12.78 19.15 4.53
C GLU A 162 14.15 19.26 3.82
N GLU A 163 14.62 18.18 3.18
CA GLU A 163 15.86 18.15 2.39
C GLU A 163 15.84 19.16 1.23
N ARG A 164 14.66 19.42 0.65
CA ARG A 164 14.46 20.43 -0.39
C ARG A 164 14.10 21.81 0.17
N SER A 165 14.21 22.03 1.48
CA SER A 165 13.85 23.30 2.13
C SER A 165 12.44 23.78 1.78
N GLY A 166 11.49 22.85 1.63
CA GLY A 166 10.11 23.12 1.22
C GLY A 166 9.91 23.42 -0.27
N GLN A 167 10.96 23.35 -1.11
CA GLN A 167 10.89 23.65 -2.55
C GLN A 167 10.37 22.46 -3.38
N VAL A 168 9.21 21.95 -2.99
CA VAL A 168 8.47 20.91 -3.73
C VAL A 168 7.20 21.54 -4.29
N SER A 169 6.99 21.45 -5.60
CA SER A 169 5.86 22.11 -6.27
C SER A 169 4.56 21.30 -6.17
N MET A 170 4.66 19.99 -6.05
CA MET A 170 3.52 19.08 -5.83
C MET A 170 3.98 17.72 -5.31
N VAL A 171 3.07 17.02 -4.64
CA VAL A 171 3.16 15.59 -4.33
C VAL A 171 2.08 14.87 -5.12
N LEU A 172 2.45 13.78 -5.79
CA LEU A 172 1.55 12.90 -6.53
C LEU A 172 1.66 11.49 -5.97
N MET A 173 0.59 11.00 -5.34
CA MET A 173 0.52 9.66 -4.77
C MET A 173 -0.14 8.71 -5.76
N ILE A 174 0.41 7.50 -5.90
CA ILE A 174 -0.16 6.42 -6.69
C ILE A 174 -0.48 5.28 -5.74
N ASP A 175 -1.74 4.88 -5.68
CA ASP A 175 -2.23 3.80 -4.82
C ASP A 175 -3.27 2.96 -5.58
N ALA A 176 -3.61 1.81 -5.04
CA ALA A 176 -4.77 1.05 -5.47
C ALA A 176 -5.99 1.37 -4.59
N ALA A 177 -7.19 1.25 -5.15
CA ALA A 177 -8.39 1.27 -4.32
C ALA A 177 -9.48 0.34 -4.85
N VAL A 178 -10.32 -0.09 -3.91
CA VAL A 178 -11.46 -0.95 -4.19
C VAL A 178 -12.38 -0.29 -5.20
N LYS A 179 -12.63 -1.00 -6.30
CA LYS A 179 -13.50 -0.60 -7.38
C LYS A 179 -14.95 -0.87 -7.03
N PHE A 180 -15.84 -0.01 -7.50
CA PHE A 180 -17.26 -0.32 -7.53
C PHE A 180 -17.56 -1.33 -8.63
N GLU A 181 -18.70 -2.01 -8.52
CA GLU A 181 -19.10 -3.10 -9.42
C GLU A 181 -19.25 -2.63 -10.88
N GLY A 182 -19.51 -1.33 -11.10
CA GLY A 182 -19.57 -0.71 -12.42
C GLY A 182 -18.20 -0.28 -13.00
N GLU A 183 -17.14 -0.28 -12.19
CA GLU A 183 -15.79 0.12 -12.59
C GLU A 183 -14.98 -1.10 -13.07
N LYS A 184 -14.09 -0.90 -14.05
CA LYS A 184 -13.22 -1.98 -14.55
C LYS A 184 -11.92 -2.03 -13.77
N THR A 185 -11.40 -3.24 -13.63
CA THR A 185 -10.05 -3.46 -13.10
C THR A 185 -9.03 -2.73 -13.97
N GLY A 186 -8.12 -1.98 -13.34
CA GLY A 186 -7.12 -1.16 -14.01
C GLY A 186 -7.62 0.21 -14.49
N ASP A 187 -8.88 0.58 -14.23
CA ASP A 187 -9.34 1.95 -14.46
C ASP A 187 -8.58 2.92 -13.54
N ILE A 188 -8.34 4.13 -14.01
CA ILE A 188 -7.58 5.16 -13.29
C ILE A 188 -8.53 6.27 -12.87
N SER A 189 -8.51 6.62 -11.59
CA SER A 189 -9.22 7.79 -11.05
C SER A 189 -8.23 8.81 -10.51
N GLU A 190 -8.56 10.09 -10.66
CA GLU A 190 -7.77 11.20 -10.13
C GLU A 190 -8.45 11.80 -8.90
N GLY A 191 -7.66 12.16 -7.91
CA GLY A 191 -8.14 12.73 -6.66
C GLY A 191 -7.20 13.76 -6.06
N ILE A 192 -7.64 14.31 -4.93
CA ILE A 192 -6.89 15.26 -4.10
C ILE A 192 -6.81 14.67 -2.69
N GLY A 193 -5.66 14.80 -2.05
CA GLY A 193 -5.39 14.26 -0.71
C GLY A 193 -4.55 12.99 -0.73
N ALA A 194 -4.22 12.50 0.46
CA ALA A 194 -3.34 11.35 0.58
C ALA A 194 -4.06 10.05 0.21
N ALA A 195 -3.54 9.38 -0.81
CA ALA A 195 -3.99 8.06 -1.26
C ALA A 195 -3.16 6.98 -0.57
N ILE A 196 -3.67 6.51 0.56
CA ILE A 196 -3.04 5.45 1.35
C ILE A 196 -4.09 4.72 2.19
N GLY A 197 -3.98 3.38 2.22
CA GLY A 197 -4.76 2.52 3.10
C GLY A 197 -4.29 2.52 4.57
N GLY A 198 -4.85 1.59 5.34
CA GLY A 198 -4.43 1.32 6.73
C GLY A 198 -5.15 2.15 7.81
N ILE A 199 -4.54 2.22 9.00
CA ILE A 199 -5.13 2.87 10.19
C ILE A 199 -5.21 4.40 10.06
N GLY A 200 -4.53 4.97 9.06
CA GLY A 200 -4.58 6.39 8.72
C GLY A 200 -3.48 7.25 9.33
N THR A 201 -2.54 6.68 10.12
CA THR A 201 -1.42 7.43 10.70
C THR A 201 -0.56 8.10 9.64
N GLU A 202 -0.16 7.34 8.61
CA GLU A 202 0.63 7.85 7.49
C GLU A 202 -0.14 8.89 6.68
N ARG A 203 -1.45 8.69 6.45
CA ARG A 203 -2.32 9.68 5.80
C ARG A 203 -2.25 11.03 6.52
N PHE A 204 -2.42 11.03 7.84
CA PHE A 204 -2.37 12.25 8.65
C PHE A 204 -1.00 12.92 8.61
N LYS A 205 0.09 12.14 8.71
CA LYS A 205 1.46 12.70 8.61
C LYS A 205 1.69 13.39 7.27
N ILE A 206 1.30 12.75 6.16
CA ILE A 206 1.46 13.31 4.81
C ILE A 206 0.65 14.60 4.67
N GLU A 207 -0.64 14.56 5.02
CA GLU A 207 -1.54 15.72 4.91
C GLU A 207 -1.09 16.88 5.82
N GLU A 208 -0.56 16.60 7.01
CA GLU A 208 0.00 17.60 7.92
C GLU A 208 1.22 18.29 7.30
N GLU A 209 2.18 17.52 6.77
CA GLU A 209 3.42 18.07 6.21
C GLU A 209 3.18 18.86 4.93
N VAL A 210 2.42 18.34 3.98
CA VAL A 210 2.11 19.11 2.75
C VAL A 210 1.32 20.38 3.06
N SER A 211 0.47 20.37 4.09
CA SER A 211 -0.27 21.55 4.54
C SER A 211 0.65 22.64 5.13
N LYS A 212 1.65 22.25 5.95
CA LYS A 212 2.65 23.18 6.51
C LYS A 212 3.37 23.99 5.42
N PHE A 213 3.72 23.34 4.32
CA PHE A 213 4.44 23.96 3.20
C PHE A 213 3.51 24.43 2.06
N LYS A 214 2.18 24.25 2.20
CA LYS A 214 1.17 24.57 1.18
C LYS A 214 1.42 23.89 -0.17
N ILE A 215 1.89 22.65 -0.13
CA ILE A 215 2.18 21.84 -1.31
C ILE A 215 0.89 21.15 -1.77
N PRO A 216 0.48 21.29 -3.04
CA PRO A 216 -0.62 20.52 -3.62
C PRO A 216 -0.37 19.02 -3.54
N LEU A 217 -1.38 18.28 -3.06
CA LEU A 217 -1.35 16.81 -2.93
C LEU A 217 -2.41 16.18 -3.84
N TYR A 218 -1.95 15.47 -4.85
CA TYR A 218 -2.77 14.78 -5.85
C TYR A 218 -2.66 13.27 -5.71
N ALA A 219 -3.67 12.55 -6.19
CA ALA A 219 -3.72 11.10 -6.17
C ALA A 219 -4.09 10.52 -7.55
N LEU A 220 -3.44 9.43 -7.92
CA LEU A 220 -3.83 8.52 -8.99
C LEU A 220 -4.18 7.18 -8.37
N ILE A 221 -5.43 6.78 -8.51
CA ILE A 221 -5.97 5.55 -7.94
C ILE A 221 -6.22 4.55 -9.05
N VAL A 222 -5.59 3.38 -8.95
CA VAL A 222 -5.88 2.25 -9.84
C VAL A 222 -6.96 1.39 -9.21
N LYS A 223 -8.02 1.13 -9.98
CA LYS A 223 -9.21 0.42 -9.52
C LYS A 223 -9.00 -1.09 -9.57
N GLU A 224 -9.26 -1.76 -8.46
CA GLU A 224 -9.19 -3.22 -8.33
C GLU A 224 -10.22 -3.74 -7.33
N SER A 225 -10.61 -5.01 -7.37
CA SER A 225 -11.44 -5.59 -6.31
C SER A 225 -10.61 -5.90 -5.06
N ILE A 226 -11.28 -6.12 -3.91
CA ILE A 226 -10.59 -6.57 -2.68
C ILE A 226 -9.78 -7.86 -2.92
N GLN A 227 -10.31 -8.75 -3.76
CA GLN A 227 -9.61 -9.98 -4.10
C GLN A 227 -8.36 -9.70 -4.92
N GLU A 228 -8.47 -8.81 -5.91
CA GLU A 228 -7.37 -8.44 -6.81
C GLU A 228 -6.23 -7.77 -6.06
N ALA A 229 -6.54 -6.97 -5.02
CA ALA A 229 -5.56 -6.28 -4.19
C ALA A 229 -4.58 -7.23 -3.50
N ILE A 230 -5.07 -8.38 -3.01
CA ILE A 230 -4.27 -9.30 -2.18
C ILE A 230 -3.84 -10.57 -2.92
N MET A 231 -4.44 -10.86 -4.09
CA MET A 231 -4.05 -11.98 -4.95
C MET A 231 -2.89 -11.61 -5.88
N PRO A 232 -2.22 -12.59 -6.53
CA PRO A 232 -1.23 -12.31 -7.55
C PRO A 232 -1.73 -11.29 -8.58
N MET A 233 -0.89 -10.28 -8.86
CA MET A 233 -1.25 -9.12 -9.65
C MET A 233 -1.80 -9.53 -11.01
N ARG A 234 -3.01 -9.08 -11.31
CA ARG A 234 -3.64 -9.31 -12.61
C ARG A 234 -2.92 -8.55 -13.72
N LYS A 235 -2.95 -9.11 -14.92
CA LYS A 235 -2.36 -8.48 -16.12
C LYS A 235 -2.91 -7.07 -16.36
N GLU A 236 -4.21 -6.90 -16.17
CA GLU A 236 -4.90 -5.62 -16.36
C GLU A 236 -4.37 -4.52 -15.42
N ILE A 237 -4.00 -4.89 -14.18
CA ILE A 237 -3.39 -3.99 -13.20
C ILE A 237 -1.95 -3.68 -13.59
N ALA A 238 -1.16 -4.70 -13.95
CA ALA A 238 0.23 -4.52 -14.38
C ALA A 238 0.35 -3.62 -15.63
N GLU A 239 -0.57 -3.77 -16.59
CA GLU A 239 -0.65 -2.94 -17.80
C GLU A 239 -1.15 -1.52 -17.51
N ALA A 240 -1.92 -1.32 -16.43
CA ALA A 240 -2.34 0.02 -15.99
C ALA A 240 -1.13 0.89 -15.58
N ALA A 241 -0.03 0.30 -15.12
CA ALA A 241 1.17 1.05 -14.72
C ALA A 241 1.69 1.98 -15.82
N ASP A 242 1.68 1.57 -17.09
CA ASP A 242 2.16 2.40 -18.21
C ASP A 242 1.19 3.56 -18.51
N LYS A 243 -0.11 3.32 -18.33
CA LYS A 243 -1.14 4.36 -18.43
C LYS A 243 -0.99 5.37 -17.28
N VAL A 244 -0.73 4.90 -16.06
CA VAL A 244 -0.46 5.76 -14.89
C VAL A 244 0.78 6.63 -15.14
N ILE A 245 1.89 6.06 -15.62
CA ILE A 245 3.11 6.84 -15.95
C ILE A 245 2.82 7.92 -17.00
N SER A 246 2.04 7.58 -18.03
CA SER A 246 1.61 8.55 -19.04
C SER A 246 0.81 9.68 -18.40
N ARG A 247 -0.09 9.36 -17.47
CA ARG A 247 -0.89 10.36 -16.76
C ARG A 247 -0.05 11.22 -15.80
N ILE A 248 0.93 10.64 -15.12
CA ILE A 248 1.90 11.36 -14.28
C ILE A 248 2.59 12.45 -15.11
N LYS A 249 3.09 12.10 -16.31
CA LYS A 249 3.74 13.08 -17.21
C LYS A 249 2.82 14.23 -17.58
N THR A 250 1.55 13.94 -17.90
CA THR A 250 0.56 14.97 -18.19
C THR A 250 0.30 15.89 -17.00
N ILE A 251 0.07 15.33 -15.81
CA ILE A 251 -0.20 16.11 -14.59
C ILE A 251 0.99 17.00 -14.24
N ILE A 252 2.22 16.46 -14.26
CA ILE A 252 3.43 17.24 -13.98
C ILE A 252 3.53 18.41 -14.96
N LYS A 253 3.32 18.17 -16.26
CA LYS A 253 3.38 19.23 -17.27
C LYS A 253 2.30 20.31 -17.09
N GLU A 254 1.09 19.92 -16.73
CA GLU A 254 -0.05 20.85 -16.55
C GLU A 254 0.04 21.67 -15.26
N ARG A 255 0.67 21.13 -14.21
CA ARG A 255 0.61 21.67 -12.84
C ARG A 255 1.94 22.26 -12.35
N THR A 256 3.03 22.11 -13.10
CA THR A 256 4.37 22.54 -12.68
C THR A 256 5.12 23.28 -13.79
N LYS A 257 6.15 24.02 -13.38
CA LYS A 257 7.07 24.74 -14.27
C LYS A 257 8.34 23.93 -14.51
N ASP A 258 9.10 24.31 -15.52
CA ASP A 258 10.40 23.71 -15.79
C ASP A 258 11.33 23.92 -14.57
N ALA A 259 12.19 22.95 -14.29
CA ALA A 259 13.08 22.87 -13.12
C ALA A 259 12.40 22.73 -11.74
N ASP A 260 11.08 22.68 -11.68
CA ASP A 260 10.35 22.36 -10.44
C ASP A 260 10.71 20.94 -9.95
N THR A 261 10.61 20.76 -8.63
CA THR A 261 10.79 19.46 -7.97
C THR A 261 9.43 18.88 -7.60
N VAL A 262 9.18 17.64 -7.99
CA VAL A 262 7.93 16.90 -7.74
C VAL A 262 8.23 15.61 -6.98
N ILE A 263 7.42 15.26 -5.99
CA ILE A 263 7.46 13.93 -5.37
C ILE A 263 6.40 13.06 -6.03
N VAL A 264 6.81 11.88 -6.51
CA VAL A 264 5.91 10.85 -7.04
C VAL A 264 6.04 9.63 -6.14
N ALA A 265 5.04 9.40 -5.28
CA ALA A 265 5.08 8.35 -4.27
C ALA A 265 4.20 7.17 -4.69
N GLY A 266 4.82 6.02 -4.96
CA GLY A 266 4.14 4.74 -5.16
C GLY A 266 3.85 4.07 -3.82
N ILE A 267 2.58 3.96 -3.48
CA ILE A 267 2.05 3.42 -2.22
C ILE A 267 1.46 2.04 -2.45
N GLY A 268 1.68 1.15 -1.49
CA GLY A 268 1.25 -0.24 -1.53
C GLY A 268 2.37 -1.22 -1.20
N ASN A 269 2.04 -2.51 -1.18
CA ASN A 269 2.96 -3.57 -0.81
C ASN A 269 3.99 -3.88 -1.91
N THR A 270 5.27 -3.98 -1.53
CA THR A 270 6.41 -4.13 -2.44
C THR A 270 6.79 -5.57 -2.75
N ILE A 271 6.03 -6.56 -2.29
CA ILE A 271 6.33 -7.96 -2.55
C ILE A 271 6.49 -8.22 -4.05
N GLY A 272 7.58 -8.89 -4.43
CA GLY A 272 7.90 -9.18 -5.82
C GLY A 272 8.25 -7.96 -6.68
N ILE A 273 8.35 -6.75 -6.09
CA ILE A 273 8.59 -5.48 -6.79
C ILE A 273 9.84 -4.79 -6.22
N GLY A 274 10.97 -5.02 -6.88
CA GLY A 274 12.24 -4.35 -6.58
C GLY A 274 12.30 -2.89 -7.03
N GLN A 275 13.39 -2.22 -6.66
CA GLN A 275 13.73 -0.85 -7.05
C GLN A 275 14.74 -0.79 -8.21
#